data_AF-A0AAD7IF90-F1
#
_entry.id   AF-A0AAD7IF90-F1
#
_cell.length_a   1.000
_cell.length_b   1.000
_cell.length_c   1.000
_cell.angle_alpha   90.00
_cell.angle_beta   90.00
_cell.angle_gamma   90.00
#
_symmetry.space_group_name_H-M   'P 1'
#
loop_
_entity.id
_entity.type
_entity.pdbx_description
1 polymer ?
#
loop_
_entity_poly.entity_id
_entity_poly.type
_entity_poly.pdbx_seq_one_letter_code
_entity_poly.pdbx_strand_id
1 'polypeptide(L)'
;MPTAFAIITIESHPKARHGESKKHPPLTAEKHKENQEKHEEKQDGIDQALAVWWEGSVALANDLSTRYKQKPKYFLEMMFQGGARMVNSQSKINPYNAFRAEKAAECRERGEVKDAPTLHTDYFDEYKTLTEEEKDTLVERFRDTKTREVKLRRDTPRGKIQDVVNIVRNIKLLVRGISPHPLHF
;
A
#
# COMPACT_ATOMS: atom_id res chain seq x y z
N MET A 1 -48.70 20.61 28.02
CA MET A 1 -48.82 19.81 26.79
C MET A 1 -47.53 19.02 26.62
N PRO A 2 -47.45 17.73 27.00
CA PRO A 2 -46.24 16.93 26.84
C PRO A 2 -46.15 16.37 25.41
N THR A 3 -45.02 16.65 24.75
CA THR A 3 -44.67 16.17 23.42
C THR A 3 -44.31 14.69 23.49
N ALA A 4 -45.08 13.83 22.83
CA ALA A 4 -44.83 12.39 22.78
C ALA A 4 -43.60 12.09 21.92
N PHE A 5 -42.55 11.52 22.53
CA PHE A 5 -41.43 10.92 21.81
C PHE A 5 -41.87 9.59 21.21
N ALA A 6 -41.92 9.50 19.88
CA ALA A 6 -42.13 8.24 19.17
C ALA A 6 -40.84 7.41 19.25
N ILE A 7 -40.91 6.26 19.92
CA ILE A 7 -39.85 5.25 19.92
C ILE A 7 -39.84 4.57 18.55
N ILE A 8 -38.79 4.80 17.76
CA ILE A 8 -38.56 4.09 16.50
C ILE A 8 -38.04 2.69 16.85
N THR A 9 -38.92 1.70 16.79
CA THR A 9 -38.54 0.29 16.87
C THR A 9 -37.79 -0.09 15.60
N ILE A 10 -36.47 -0.27 15.70
CA ILE A 10 -35.65 -0.81 14.60
C ILE A 10 -35.88 -2.32 14.58
N GLU A 11 -36.77 -2.79 13.71
CA GLU A 11 -36.90 -4.21 13.40
C GLU A 11 -35.61 -4.70 12.75
N SER A 12 -34.80 -5.46 13.49
CA SER A 12 -33.64 -6.14 12.91
C SER A 12 -34.14 -7.31 12.05
N HIS A 13 -34.21 -7.09 10.74
CA HIS A 13 -34.45 -8.18 9.82
C HIS A 13 -33.26 -9.16 9.87
N PRO A 14 -33.50 -10.46 10.08
CA PRO A 14 -32.42 -11.44 10.05
C PRO A 14 -31.81 -11.44 8.65
N LYS A 15 -30.49 -11.24 8.56
CA LYS A 15 -29.72 -11.45 7.32
C LYS A 15 -30.07 -12.83 6.79
N ALA A 16 -30.66 -12.87 5.59
CA ALA A 16 -30.91 -14.11 4.86
C ALA A 16 -29.61 -14.93 4.85
N ARG A 17 -29.66 -16.12 5.45
CA ARG A 17 -28.57 -17.10 5.34
C ARG A 17 -28.39 -17.37 3.85
N HIS A 18 -27.14 -17.39 3.38
CA HIS A 18 -26.79 -17.78 2.02
C HIS A 18 -27.58 -19.04 1.66
N GLY A 19 -28.49 -18.92 0.69
CA GLY A 19 -29.21 -20.07 0.16
C GLY A 19 -28.22 -21.11 -0.34
N GLU A 20 -28.60 -22.38 -0.27
CA GLU A 20 -27.82 -23.50 -0.79
C GLU A 20 -27.34 -23.19 -2.20
N SER A 21 -26.01 -23.13 -2.37
CA SER A 21 -25.38 -22.95 -3.67
C SER A 21 -25.88 -24.05 -4.60
N LYS A 22 -26.59 -23.67 -5.68
CA LYS A 22 -27.01 -24.61 -6.73
C LYS A 22 -25.75 -25.26 -7.29
N LYS A 23 -25.53 -26.54 -6.99
CA LYS A 23 -24.39 -27.30 -7.52
C LYS A 23 -24.52 -27.35 -9.03
N HIS A 24 -23.60 -26.69 -9.74
CA HIS A 24 -23.53 -26.76 -11.19
C HIS A 24 -23.18 -28.20 -11.63
N PRO A 25 -23.76 -28.69 -12.74
CA PRO A 25 -23.39 -29.99 -13.27
C PRO A 25 -21.90 -30.03 -13.63
N PRO A 26 -21.20 -31.14 -13.35
CA PRO A 26 -19.77 -31.27 -13.64
C PRO A 26 -19.53 -31.13 -15.15
N LEU A 27 -18.50 -30.35 -15.53
CA LEU A 27 -18.12 -30.20 -16.93
C LEU A 27 -17.65 -31.56 -17.49
N THR A 28 -18.00 -31.83 -18.74
CA THR A 28 -17.53 -33.01 -19.47
C THR A 28 -16.03 -32.88 -19.76
N ALA A 29 -15.32 -34.01 -19.84
CA ALA A 29 -13.88 -34.04 -20.11
C ALA A 29 -13.50 -33.31 -21.42
N GLU A 30 -14.36 -33.37 -22.44
CA GLU A 30 -14.19 -32.65 -23.70
C GLU A 30 -14.23 -31.13 -23.51
N LYS A 31 -15.16 -30.62 -22.68
CA LYS A 31 -15.24 -29.17 -22.36
C LYS A 31 -14.08 -28.70 -21.51
N HIS A 32 -13.53 -29.58 -20.65
CA HIS A 32 -12.30 -29.27 -19.93
C HIS A 32 -11.12 -29.11 -20.87
N LYS A 33 -10.97 -30.01 -21.86
CA LYS A 33 -9.92 -29.93 -22.87
C LYS A 33 -10.06 -28.69 -23.76
N GLU A 34 -11.26 -28.41 -24.25
CA GLU A 34 -11.54 -27.21 -25.06
C GLU A 34 -11.26 -25.91 -24.28
N ASN A 35 -11.65 -25.84 -23.01
CA ASN A 35 -11.35 -24.69 -22.16
C ASN A 35 -9.85 -24.55 -21.87
N GLN A 36 -9.13 -25.66 -21.74
CA GLN A 36 -7.70 -25.66 -21.56
C GLN A 36 -6.99 -25.15 -22.81
N GLU A 37 -7.34 -25.64 -24.00
CA GLU A 37 -6.78 -25.17 -25.27
C GLU A 37 -7.04 -23.67 -25.47
N LYS A 38 -8.26 -23.18 -25.17
CA LYS A 38 -8.57 -21.74 -25.20
C LYS A 38 -7.80 -20.93 -24.16
N HIS A 39 -7.54 -21.52 -22.99
CA HIS A 39 -6.77 -20.87 -21.95
C HIS A 39 -5.29 -20.78 -22.34
N GLU A 40 -4.74 -21.82 -22.94
CA GLU A 40 -3.36 -21.87 -23.45
C GLU A 40 -3.18 -20.84 -24.56
N GLU A 41 -4.05 -20.80 -25.58
CA GLU A 41 -3.99 -19.79 -26.64
C GLU A 41 -4.06 -18.36 -26.09
N LYS A 42 -4.94 -18.13 -25.12
CA LYS A 42 -5.06 -16.82 -24.46
C LYS A 42 -3.79 -16.48 -23.67
N GLN A 43 -3.22 -17.45 -22.97
CA GLN A 43 -2.01 -17.25 -22.17
C GLN A 43 -0.80 -16.96 -23.06
N ASP A 44 -0.67 -17.67 -24.18
CA ASP A 44 0.38 -17.44 -25.18
C ASP A 44 0.29 -16.01 -25.74
N GLY A 45 -0.92 -15.55 -26.04
CA GLY A 45 -1.15 -14.16 -26.47
C GLY A 45 -0.76 -13.13 -25.42
N ILE A 46 -1.03 -13.41 -24.14
CA ILE A 46 -0.61 -12.55 -23.02
C ILE A 46 0.91 -12.54 -22.90
N ASP A 47 1.56 -13.70 -22.96
CA ASP A 47 3.00 -13.84 -22.80
C ASP A 47 3.75 -13.16 -23.96
N GLN A 48 3.24 -13.28 -25.19
CA GLN A 48 3.77 -12.56 -26.34
C GLN A 48 3.64 -11.04 -26.19
N ALA A 49 2.47 -10.56 -25.74
CA ALA A 49 2.27 -9.13 -25.50
C ALA A 49 3.20 -8.60 -24.39
N LEU A 50 3.42 -9.38 -23.33
CA LEU A 50 4.35 -9.04 -22.25
C LEU A 50 5.81 -9.01 -22.73
N ALA A 51 6.20 -9.94 -23.60
CA ALA A 51 7.54 -9.95 -24.20
C ALA A 51 7.80 -8.69 -25.03
N VAL A 52 6.87 -8.33 -25.93
CA VAL A 52 6.96 -7.11 -26.74
C VAL A 52 7.04 -5.85 -25.86
N TRP A 53 6.19 -5.79 -24.83
CA TRP A 53 6.20 -4.67 -23.89
C TRP A 53 7.52 -4.57 -23.11
N TRP A 54 8.08 -5.70 -22.69
CA TRP A 54 9.37 -5.75 -22.00
C TRP A 54 10.51 -5.27 -22.90
N GLU A 55 10.57 -5.74 -24.15
CA GLU A 55 11.58 -5.32 -25.12
C GLU A 55 11.52 -3.81 -25.37
N GLY A 56 10.32 -3.25 -25.56
CA GLY A 56 10.11 -1.81 -25.70
C GLY A 56 10.57 -1.02 -24.46
N SER A 57 10.30 -1.55 -23.26
CA SER A 57 10.72 -0.94 -22.00
C SER A 57 12.24 -0.92 -21.85
N VAL A 58 12.93 -2.00 -22.24
CA VAL A 58 14.40 -2.09 -22.25
C VAL A 58 14.99 -1.13 -23.27
N ALA A 59 14.44 -1.06 -24.48
CA ALA A 59 14.89 -0.11 -25.51
C ALA A 59 14.79 1.34 -25.03
N LEU A 60 13.65 1.72 -24.43
CA LEU A 60 13.44 3.04 -23.85
C LEU A 60 14.42 3.32 -22.71
N ALA A 61 14.65 2.36 -21.82
CA ALA A 61 15.60 2.52 -20.72
C ALA A 61 17.05 2.73 -21.21
N ASN A 62 17.44 2.08 -22.31
CA ASN A 62 18.75 2.28 -22.95
C ASN A 62 18.87 3.66 -23.61
N ASP A 63 17.81 4.15 -24.26
CA ASP A 63 17.76 5.51 -24.82
C ASP A 63 17.89 6.57 -23.70
N LEU A 64 17.10 6.43 -22.62
CA LEU A 64 17.18 7.32 -21.45
C LEU A 64 18.55 7.25 -20.77
N SER A 65 19.15 6.06 -20.66
CA SER A 65 20.52 5.85 -20.19
C SER A 65 21.52 6.71 -20.95
N THR A 66 21.40 6.72 -22.27
CA THR A 66 22.29 7.50 -23.14
C THR A 66 22.06 9.01 -22.96
N ARG A 67 20.79 9.45 -22.94
CA ARG A 67 20.43 10.87 -22.80
C ARG A 67 20.85 11.48 -21.46
N TYR A 68 20.69 10.73 -20.37
CA TYR A 68 20.89 11.23 -19.01
C TYR A 68 22.16 10.71 -18.33
N LYS A 69 23.00 9.93 -19.04
CA LYS A 69 24.26 9.36 -18.54
C LYS A 69 24.08 8.57 -17.23
N GLN A 70 22.99 7.80 -17.15
CA GLN A 70 22.68 6.91 -16.02
C GLN A 70 22.61 5.47 -16.52
N LYS A 71 22.70 4.48 -15.62
CA LYS A 71 22.61 3.06 -16.01
C LYS A 71 21.19 2.72 -16.50
N PRO A 72 20.98 1.89 -17.54
CA PRO A 72 19.63 1.49 -17.99
C PRO A 72 18.78 0.87 -16.87
N LYS A 73 19.43 0.09 -15.99
CA LYS A 73 18.81 -0.50 -14.79
C LYS A 73 18.12 0.54 -13.90
N TYR A 74 18.65 1.75 -13.80
CA TYR A 74 18.04 2.83 -13.02
C TYR A 74 16.66 3.20 -13.56
N PHE A 75 16.51 3.31 -14.88
CA PHE A 75 15.24 3.64 -15.52
C PHE A 75 14.26 2.48 -15.48
N LEU A 76 14.73 1.25 -15.68
CA LEU A 76 13.89 0.06 -15.52
C LEU A 76 13.31 0.00 -14.10
N GLU A 77 14.16 0.10 -13.07
CA GLU A 77 13.68 0.13 -11.69
C GLU A 77 12.63 1.22 -11.47
N MET A 78 12.82 2.42 -12.04
CA MET A 78 11.84 3.50 -11.95
C MET A 78 10.49 3.17 -12.62
N MET A 79 10.51 2.54 -13.81
CA MET A 79 9.30 2.12 -14.51
C MET A 79 8.52 1.06 -13.72
N PHE A 80 9.20 0.07 -13.14
CA PHE A 80 8.55 -1.04 -12.41
C PHE A 80 8.17 -0.70 -10.97
N GLN A 81 8.96 0.12 -10.27
CA GLN A 81 8.62 0.61 -8.94
C GLN A 81 7.45 1.61 -8.96
N GLY A 82 7.23 2.28 -10.10
CA GLY A 82 6.07 3.16 -10.31
C GLY A 82 4.74 2.43 -10.06
N GLY A 83 4.61 1.19 -10.54
CA GLY A 83 3.40 0.38 -10.32
C GLY A 83 3.13 0.08 -8.84
N ALA A 84 4.16 -0.30 -8.10
CA ALA A 84 4.05 -0.52 -6.65
C ALA A 84 3.67 0.78 -5.90
N ARG A 85 4.17 1.94 -6.36
CA ARG A 85 3.81 3.26 -5.79
C ARG A 85 2.39 3.67 -6.15
N MET A 86 1.89 3.33 -7.35
CA MET A 86 0.51 3.60 -7.75
C MET A 86 -0.50 2.78 -6.93
N VAL A 87 -0.28 1.48 -6.81
CA VAL A 87 -1.19 0.57 -6.06
C VAL A 87 -1.20 0.92 -4.56
N ASN A 88 -0.03 1.26 -3.99
CA ASN A 88 0.10 1.58 -2.57
C ASN A 88 -0.03 3.08 -2.26
N SER A 89 -0.42 3.90 -3.24
CA SER A 89 -0.71 5.31 -2.97
C SER A 89 -1.99 5.40 -2.13
N GLN A 90 -1.83 5.61 -0.83
CA GLN A 90 -2.98 5.94 0.02
C GLN A 90 -3.57 7.26 -0.46
N SER A 91 -4.73 7.17 -1.12
CA SER A 91 -5.50 8.32 -1.63
C SER A 91 -5.89 9.28 -0.49
N LYS A 92 -6.23 8.72 0.67
CA LYS A 92 -6.62 9.48 1.86
C LYS A 92 -5.43 9.66 2.80
N ILE A 93 -5.03 10.91 2.99
CA ILE A 93 -4.05 11.29 4.01
C ILE A 93 -4.78 11.44 5.34
N ASN A 94 -4.27 10.81 6.39
CA ASN A 94 -4.79 10.99 7.74
C ASN A 94 -4.23 12.31 8.34
N PRO A 95 -5.07 13.24 8.82
CA PRO A 95 -4.62 14.49 9.45
C PRO A 95 -3.63 14.26 10.59
N TYR A 96 -3.80 13.19 11.37
CA TYR A 96 -2.90 12.86 12.45
C TYR A 96 -1.49 12.47 11.96
N ASN A 97 -1.41 11.76 10.83
CA ASN A 97 -0.12 11.42 10.23
C ASN A 97 0.58 12.64 9.65
N ALA A 98 -0.19 13.56 9.06
CA ALA A 98 0.33 14.83 8.59
C ALA A 98 0.89 15.65 9.77
N PHE A 99 0.15 15.73 10.88
CA PHE A 99 0.56 16.49 12.07
C PHE A 99 1.88 15.97 12.65
N ARG A 100 1.99 14.65 12.78
CA ARG A 100 3.22 14.02 13.27
C ARG A 100 4.42 14.25 12.38
N ALA A 101 4.21 14.32 11.07
CA ALA A 101 5.30 14.59 10.13
C ALA A 101 5.80 16.02 10.26
N GLU A 102 4.90 17.00 10.45
CA GLU A 102 5.25 18.39 10.72
C GLU A 102 6.02 18.51 12.03
N LYS A 103 5.52 17.91 13.13
CA LYS A 103 6.23 17.89 14.42
C LYS A 103 7.59 17.19 14.35
N ALA A 104 7.70 16.12 13.58
CA ALA A 104 8.99 15.46 13.35
C ALA A 104 9.98 16.36 12.58
N ALA A 105 9.49 17.16 11.63
CA ALA A 105 10.32 18.14 10.92
C ALA A 105 10.78 19.26 11.86
N GLU A 106 9.89 19.83 12.66
CA GLU A 106 10.22 20.83 13.68
C GLU A 106 11.27 20.33 14.68
N CYS A 107 11.13 19.09 15.16
CA CYS A 107 12.14 18.47 16.03
C CYS A 107 13.50 18.39 15.35
N ARG A 108 13.55 17.96 14.07
CA ARG A 108 14.81 17.86 13.32
C ARG A 108 15.46 19.21 13.09
N GLU A 109 14.69 20.27 12.85
CA GLU A 109 15.20 21.64 12.73
C GLU A 109 15.82 22.13 14.04
N ARG A 110 15.28 21.69 15.18
CA ARG A 110 15.88 21.89 16.52
C ARG A 110 17.07 20.96 16.83
N GLY A 111 17.42 20.06 15.92
CA GLY A 111 18.50 19.07 16.13
C GLY A 111 18.07 17.84 16.94
N GLU A 112 16.79 17.69 17.25
CA GLU A 112 16.24 16.55 17.98
C GLU A 112 15.68 15.49 17.03
N VAL A 113 16.08 14.23 17.23
CA VAL A 113 15.48 13.10 16.50
C VAL A 113 14.62 12.32 17.48
N LYS A 114 13.30 12.54 17.41
CA LYS A 114 12.31 11.80 18.21
C LYS A 114 11.71 10.65 17.41
N ASP A 115 11.53 9.52 18.07
CA ASP A 115 10.85 8.37 17.49
C ASP A 115 9.34 8.56 17.44
N ALA A 116 8.71 7.77 16.56
CA ALA A 116 7.28 7.79 16.31
C ALA A 116 6.39 7.70 17.57
N PRO A 117 6.67 6.82 18.55
CA PRO A 117 5.89 6.73 19.79
C PRO A 117 6.08 7.95 20.69
N THR A 118 7.30 8.49 20.78
CA THR A 118 7.62 9.68 21.59
C THR A 118 6.91 10.92 21.04
N LEU A 119 6.85 11.07 19.72
CA LEU A 119 6.07 12.14 19.08
C LEU A 119 4.57 12.02 19.40
N HIS A 120 4.05 10.81 19.57
CA HIS A 120 2.66 10.63 19.99
C HIS A 120 2.48 11.07 21.44
N THR A 121 3.30 10.58 22.37
CA THR A 121 3.15 10.91 23.79
C THR A 121 3.25 12.41 24.05
N ASP A 122 4.19 13.08 23.38
CA ASP A 122 4.51 14.48 23.68
C ASP A 122 3.51 15.46 23.05
N TYR A 123 2.96 15.14 21.87
CA TYR A 123 2.20 16.09 21.05
C TYR A 123 0.75 15.65 20.75
N PHE A 124 0.27 14.53 21.29
CA PHE A 124 -1.09 14.06 20.99
C PHE A 124 -2.18 14.98 21.52
N ASP A 125 -1.96 15.60 22.67
CA ASP A 125 -2.95 16.52 23.23
C ASP A 125 -3.02 17.84 22.43
N GLU A 126 -1.88 18.32 21.90
CA GLU A 126 -1.87 19.42 20.92
C GLU A 126 -2.71 19.09 19.68
N TYR A 127 -2.62 17.85 19.19
CA TYR A 127 -3.43 17.42 18.06
C TYR A 127 -4.93 17.40 18.36
N LYS A 128 -5.33 17.05 19.60
CA LYS A 128 -6.75 17.06 20.00
C LYS A 128 -7.31 18.47 20.04
N THR A 129 -6.49 19.46 20.39
CA THR A 129 -6.91 20.86 20.46
C THR A 129 -7.08 21.52 19.09
N LEU A 130 -6.56 20.92 18.01
CA LEU A 130 -6.71 21.44 16.66
C LEU A 130 -8.16 21.38 16.19
N THR A 131 -8.61 22.48 15.61
CA THR A 131 -9.88 22.59 14.88
C THR A 131 -9.86 21.76 13.61
N GLU A 132 -11.03 21.56 13.00
CA GLU A 132 -11.15 20.78 11.76
C GLU A 132 -10.51 21.51 10.58
N GLU A 133 -10.65 22.84 10.52
CA GLU A 133 -10.01 23.68 9.50
C GLU A 133 -8.47 23.62 9.57
N GLU A 134 -7.90 23.65 10.77
CA GLU A 134 -6.46 23.50 10.96
C GLU A 134 -5.98 22.10 10.56
N LYS A 135 -6.79 21.06 10.80
CA LYS A 135 -6.46 19.70 10.36
C LYS A 135 -6.45 19.59 8.83
N ASP A 136 -7.38 20.24 8.15
CA ASP A 136 -7.46 20.23 6.68
C ASP A 136 -6.29 20.98 6.04
N THR A 137 -5.98 22.18 6.52
CA THR A 137 -4.79 22.93 6.05
C THR A 137 -3.50 22.13 6.27
N LEU A 138 -3.43 21.38 7.37
CA LEU A 138 -2.29 20.54 7.68
C LEU A 138 -2.17 19.34 6.74
N VAL A 139 -3.29 18.74 6.33
CA VAL A 139 -3.33 17.72 5.28
C VAL A 139 -2.86 18.28 3.93
N GLU A 140 -3.29 19.49 3.56
CA GLU A 140 -2.86 20.13 2.31
C GLU A 140 -1.36 20.37 2.27
N ARG A 141 -0.80 21.01 3.32
CA ARG A 141 0.65 21.24 3.42
C ARG A 141 1.46 19.95 3.37
N PHE A 142 0.97 18.89 4.02
CA PHE A 142 1.60 17.59 3.98
C PHE A 142 1.52 16.93 2.59
N ARG A 143 0.40 17.09 1.88
CA ARG A 143 0.24 16.60 0.50
C ARG A 143 1.23 17.29 -0.43
N ASP A 144 1.41 18.59 -0.31
CA ASP A 144 2.34 19.36 -1.14
C ASP A 144 3.79 18.96 -0.89
N THR A 145 4.16 18.84 0.40
CA THR A 145 5.49 18.40 0.81
C THR A 145 5.78 17.00 0.29
N LYS A 146 4.84 16.05 0.47
CA LYS A 146 4.98 14.68 -0.02
C LYS A 146 5.07 14.62 -1.54
N THR A 147 4.31 15.44 -2.26
CA THR A 147 4.35 15.53 -3.72
C THR A 147 5.70 16.05 -4.21
N ARG A 148 6.27 17.05 -3.51
CA ARG A 148 7.62 17.57 -3.79
C ARG A 148 8.70 16.53 -3.48
N GLU A 149 8.60 15.83 -2.35
CA GLU A 149 9.55 14.79 -1.96
C GLU A 149 9.50 13.58 -2.89
N VAL A 150 8.32 13.14 -3.35
CA VAL A 150 8.20 12.03 -4.30
C VAL A 150 8.94 12.34 -5.61
N LYS A 151 8.92 13.59 -6.06
CA LYS A 151 9.69 14.06 -7.22
C LYS A 151 11.21 14.00 -6.99
N LEU A 152 11.66 14.01 -5.74
CA LEU A 152 13.08 14.03 -5.35
C LEU A 152 13.60 12.68 -4.83
N ARG A 153 12.72 11.78 -4.39
CA ARG A 153 13.08 10.55 -3.69
C ARG A 153 13.62 9.50 -4.65
N ARG A 154 14.94 9.52 -4.80
CA ARG A 154 15.73 8.42 -5.37
C ARG A 154 15.68 7.24 -4.40
N ASP A 155 15.38 6.04 -4.91
CA ASP A 155 15.53 4.80 -4.16
C ASP A 155 17.03 4.60 -3.88
N THR A 156 17.47 5.05 -2.71
CA THR A 156 18.87 4.92 -2.34
C THR A 156 19.19 3.44 -2.10
N PRO A 157 20.42 2.98 -2.41
CA PRO A 157 20.86 1.63 -2.08
C PRO A 157 20.65 1.28 -0.60
N ARG A 158 20.77 2.26 0.31
CA ARG A 158 20.45 2.09 1.74
C ARG A 158 18.97 1.81 2.00
N GLY A 159 18.05 2.45 1.28
CA GLY A 159 16.62 2.15 1.37
C GLY A 159 16.32 0.69 1.02
N LYS A 160 16.90 0.20 -0.09
CA LYS A 160 16.78 -1.19 -0.52
C LYS A 160 17.34 -2.18 0.52
N ILE A 161 18.49 -1.86 1.12
CA ILE A 161 19.08 -2.68 2.18
C ILE A 161 18.16 -2.70 3.41
N GLN A 162 17.59 -1.56 3.80
CA GLN A 162 16.69 -1.48 4.95
C GLN A 162 15.42 -2.31 4.72
N ASP A 163 14.87 -2.28 3.51
CA ASP A 163 13.71 -3.10 3.15
C ASP A 163 14.01 -4.59 3.26
N VAL A 164 15.17 -5.04 2.77
CA VAL A 164 15.61 -6.44 2.93
C VAL A 164 15.78 -6.80 4.41
N VAL A 165 16.38 -5.92 5.22
CA VAL A 165 16.54 -6.13 6.66
C VAL A 165 15.18 -6.25 7.36
N ASN A 166 14.22 -5.39 7.00
CA ASN A 166 12.87 -5.41 7.56
C ASN A 166 12.11 -6.68 7.17
N ILE A 167 12.23 -7.13 5.91
CA ILE A 167 11.63 -8.39 5.43
C ILE A 167 12.21 -9.57 6.22
N VAL A 168 13.54 -9.67 6.34
CA VAL A 168 14.21 -10.73 7.10
C VAL A 168 13.77 -10.73 8.57
N ARG A 169 13.64 -9.55 9.18
CA ARG A 169 13.13 -9.40 10.55
C ARG A 169 11.70 -9.94 10.68
N ASN A 170 10.81 -9.56 9.76
CA ASN A 170 9.41 -9.99 9.78
C ASN A 170 9.28 -11.51 9.58
N ILE A 171 10.06 -12.10 8.68
CA ILE A 171 10.12 -13.56 8.50
C ILE A 171 10.58 -14.24 9.80
N LYS A 172 11.64 -13.73 10.45
CA LYS A 172 12.11 -14.27 11.73
C LYS A 172 11.04 -14.19 12.82
N LEU A 173 10.28 -13.10 12.88
CA LEU A 173 9.20 -12.93 13.85
C LEU A 173 8.04 -13.90 13.58
N LEU A 174 7.66 -14.10 12.32
CA LEU A 174 6.62 -15.06 11.93
C LEU A 174 7.03 -16.50 12.27
N VAL A 175 8.27 -16.90 11.92
CA VAL A 175 8.78 -18.25 12.23
C VAL A 175 8.84 -18.49 13.75
N ARG A 176 9.22 -17.47 14.53
CA ARG A 176 9.21 -17.55 16.00
C ARG A 176 7.79 -17.60 16.57
N GLY A 177 6.84 -16.86 16.00
CA GLY A 177 5.44 -16.88 16.41
C GLY A 177 4.70 -18.19 16.08
N ILE A 178 5.21 -18.97 15.12
CA ILE A 178 4.68 -20.28 14.72
C ILE A 178 5.32 -21.43 15.54
N SER A 179 6.42 -21.17 16.26
CA SER A 179 7.07 -22.21 17.07
C SER A 179 6.18 -22.56 18.27
N PRO A 180 5.70 -23.81 18.39
CA PRO A 180 4.79 -24.21 19.46
C PRO A 180 5.49 -24.05 20.82
N HIS A 181 4.79 -23.44 21.79
CA HIS A 181 5.24 -23.41 23.17
C HIS A 181 5.55 -24.83 23.65
N PRO A 182 6.70 -25.07 24.31
CA PRO A 182 6.95 -26.37 24.92
C PRO A 182 5.90 -26.57 26.01
N LEU A 183 5.08 -27.60 25.85
CA LEU A 183 4.25 -28.11 26.93
C LEU A 183 5.21 -28.61 28.01
N HIS A 184 5.37 -27.82 29.06
CA HIS A 184 5.98 -28.27 30.30
C HIS A 184 5.02 -29.28 30.94
N PHE A 185 5.38 -30.55 30.87
CA PHE A 185 4.87 -31.61 31.75
C PHE A 185 5.63 -31.57 33.07
#